data_AF-A0A1Y2J7H3-F1
#
_entry.id   AF-A0A1Y2J7H3-F1
#
_cell.length_a   1.000
_cell.length_b   1.000
_cell.length_c   1.000
_cell.angle_alpha   90.00
_cell.angle_beta   90.00
_cell.angle_gamma   90.00
#
_symmetry.space_group_name_H-M   'P 1'
#
loop_
_entity.id
_entity.type
_entity.pdbx_description
1 polymer ?
#
loop_
_entity_poly.entity_id
_entity_poly.type
_entity_poly.pdbx_seq_one_letter_code
_entity_poly.pdbx_strand_id
1 'polypeptide(L)'
;MRSTRPAALAAGATTPMKATMFHNKLNFSAALSNQIRTSARWRDSNASRFKQDHRNAAAAKRLRELDSQIAVSDEDWSKLAPLLVDQSCLAAISETNRDVGFRTYPVDFADWLKNLHSNLARG
;
A
#
# COMPACT_ATOMS: atom_id res chain seq x y z
N MET A 1 -27.05 -44.97 25.12
CA MET A 1 -25.77 -45.71 25.27
C MET A 1 -24.87 -45.37 24.08
N ARG A 2 -23.61 -45.00 24.40
CA ARG A 2 -22.34 -44.91 23.64
C ARG A 2 -22.37 -45.11 22.10
N SER A 3 -21.89 -44.14 21.32
CA SER A 3 -20.49 -43.94 20.88
C SER A 3 -20.07 -44.94 19.79
N THR A 4 -19.69 -44.52 18.58
CA THR A 4 -18.35 -43.96 18.31
C THR A 4 -18.25 -43.35 16.89
N ARG A 5 -17.51 -42.25 16.77
CA ARG A 5 -16.91 -41.72 15.52
C ARG A 5 -15.69 -42.55 15.09
N PRO A 6 -15.29 -42.44 13.82
CA PRO A 6 -13.90 -42.14 13.45
C PRO A 6 -13.84 -40.81 12.67
N ALA A 7 -12.99 -39.81 13.00
CA ALA A 7 -11.53 -39.70 12.75
C ALA A 7 -11.16 -39.93 11.27
N ALA A 8 -10.41 -39.11 10.54
CA ALA A 8 -9.77 -37.81 10.69
C ALA A 8 -9.22 -37.45 9.28
N LEU A 9 -8.59 -36.27 9.15
CA LEU A 9 -7.78 -35.79 8.01
C LEU A 9 -8.59 -35.28 6.79
N ALA A 10 -8.39 -34.09 6.24
CA ALA A 10 -7.26 -33.18 6.33
C ALA A 10 -7.77 -31.74 6.51
N ALA A 11 -7.31 -31.10 7.58
CA ALA A 11 -7.22 -29.65 7.62
C ALA A 11 -6.20 -29.22 6.57
N GLY A 12 -6.68 -28.95 5.36
CA GLY A 12 -5.99 -28.07 4.43
C GLY A 12 -5.96 -26.69 5.06
N ALA A 13 -5.01 -26.46 5.97
CA ALA A 13 -4.66 -25.13 6.41
C ALA A 13 -4.13 -24.39 5.17
N THR A 14 -5.05 -23.77 4.45
CA THR A 14 -4.75 -22.72 3.49
C THR A 14 -4.21 -21.58 4.35
N THR A 15 -2.90 -21.58 4.54
CA THR A 15 -2.18 -20.42 5.03
C THR A 15 -2.68 -19.23 4.20
N PRO A 16 -3.28 -18.19 4.80
CA PRO A 16 -3.72 -17.06 4.01
C PRO A 16 -2.46 -16.39 3.46
N MET A 17 -2.16 -16.61 2.17
CA MET A 17 -1.03 -15.98 1.46
C MET A 17 -1.05 -14.44 1.56
N LYS A 18 -2.16 -13.85 2.01
CA LYS A 18 -2.31 -12.41 2.27
C LYS A 18 -1.71 -11.94 3.58
N ALA A 19 -1.53 -12.81 4.57
CA ALA A 19 -1.14 -12.42 5.93
C ALA A 19 0.38 -12.15 6.08
N THR A 20 1.13 -11.95 4.99
CA THR A 20 2.60 -11.89 5.05
C THR A 20 3.28 -10.79 4.25
N MET A 21 2.51 -9.93 3.56
CA MET A 21 3.08 -8.96 2.62
C MET A 21 3.91 -7.87 3.29
N PHE A 22 3.73 -7.62 4.59
CA PHE A 22 4.41 -6.53 5.30
C PHE A 22 5.35 -6.98 6.42
N HIS A 23 5.63 -8.28 6.55
CA HIS A 23 6.47 -8.80 7.64
C HIS A 23 7.95 -8.42 7.55
N ASN A 24 8.41 -7.86 6.43
CA ASN A 24 9.76 -7.32 6.35
C ASN A 24 9.84 -6.12 5.38
N LYS A 25 10.88 -5.32 5.57
CA LYS A 25 11.12 -4.06 4.84
C LYS A 25 11.16 -4.22 3.32
N LEU A 26 11.70 -5.34 2.82
CA LEU A 26 11.80 -5.61 1.39
C LEU A 26 10.42 -5.90 0.79
N ASN A 27 9.64 -6.77 1.42
CA ASN A 27 8.28 -7.08 0.99
C ASN A 27 7.38 -5.83 1.05
N PHE A 28 7.51 -5.01 2.09
CA PHE A 28 6.82 -3.73 2.20
C PHE A 28 7.21 -2.77 1.08
N SER A 29 8.50 -2.62 0.78
CA SER A 29 8.98 -1.76 -0.31
C SER A 29 8.46 -2.23 -1.67
N ALA A 30 8.45 -3.54 -1.91
CA ALA A 30 7.88 -4.12 -3.13
C ALA A 30 6.37 -3.91 -3.23
N ALA A 31 5.64 -4.07 -2.13
CA ALA A 31 4.21 -3.82 -2.06
C ALA A 31 3.88 -2.33 -2.31
N LEU A 32 4.65 -1.42 -1.72
CA LEU A 32 4.55 0.02 -1.97
C LEU A 32 4.73 0.35 -3.46
N SER A 33 5.79 -0.15 -4.08
CA SER A 33 6.05 0.07 -5.51
C SER A 33 4.89 -0.43 -6.37
N ASN A 34 4.39 -1.65 -6.10
CA ASN A 34 3.25 -2.22 -6.81
C ASN A 34 1.99 -1.36 -6.66
N GLN A 35 1.70 -0.86 -5.45
CA GLN A 35 0.54 0.00 -5.21
C GLN A 35 0.68 1.35 -5.90
N ILE A 36 1.84 2.01 -5.79
CA ILE A 36 2.12 3.30 -6.44
C ILE A 36 1.96 3.18 -7.96
N ARG A 37 2.52 2.14 -8.58
CA ARG A 37 2.38 1.86 -10.03
C ARG A 37 0.92 1.61 -10.43
N THR A 38 0.19 0.85 -9.62
CA THR A 38 -1.23 0.58 -9.87
C THR A 38 -2.05 1.86 -9.82
N SER A 39 -1.82 2.71 -8.81
CA SER A 39 -2.46 4.02 -8.69
C SER A 39 -2.09 4.95 -9.85
N ALA A 40 -0.83 4.99 -10.28
CA ALA A 40 -0.39 5.79 -11.42
C ALA A 40 -1.08 5.38 -12.73
N ARG A 41 -1.24 4.07 -12.98
CA ARG A 41 -1.97 3.55 -14.15
C ARG A 41 -3.47 3.89 -14.11
N TRP A 42 -4.09 3.80 -12.93
CA TRP A 42 -5.47 4.23 -12.74
C TRP A 42 -5.65 5.72 -13.00
N ARG A 43 -4.69 6.55 -12.56
CA ARG A 43 -4.65 7.99 -12.85
C ARG A 43 -4.50 8.29 -14.34
N ASP A 44 -3.62 7.61 -15.07
CA ASP A 44 -3.52 7.73 -16.53
C ASP A 44 -4.85 7.38 -17.21
N SER A 45 -5.48 6.28 -16.78
CA SER A 45 -6.77 5.85 -17.30
C SER A 45 -7.83 6.95 -17.10
N ASN A 46 -7.88 7.56 -15.92
CA ASN A 46 -8.77 8.70 -15.67
C ASN A 46 -8.40 9.94 -16.48
N ALA A 47 -7.11 10.26 -16.65
CA ALA A 47 -6.68 11.38 -17.47
C ALA A 47 -7.13 11.24 -18.93
N SER A 48 -7.11 10.02 -19.48
CA SER A 48 -7.60 9.74 -20.83
C SER A 48 -9.13 9.91 -20.96
N ARG A 49 -9.87 9.57 -19.89
CA ARG A 49 -11.35 9.67 -19.83
C ARG A 49 -11.83 11.09 -19.58
N PHE A 50 -11.10 11.85 -18.77
CA PHE A 50 -11.44 13.20 -18.34
C PHE A 50 -10.32 14.17 -18.73
N LYS A 51 -10.18 14.41 -20.05
CA LYS A 51 -9.06 15.17 -20.63
C LYS A 51 -8.93 16.61 -20.11
N GLN A 52 -10.02 17.18 -19.65
CA GLN A 52 -10.08 18.51 -19.03
C GLN A 52 -9.54 18.53 -17.59
N ASP A 53 -9.46 17.39 -16.91
CA ASP A 53 -8.90 17.29 -15.56
C ASP A 53 -7.41 16.92 -15.62
N HIS A 54 -6.57 17.93 -15.76
CA HIS A 54 -5.11 17.79 -15.80
C HIS A 54 -4.51 17.22 -14.51
N ARG A 55 -5.24 17.26 -13.38
CA ARG A 55 -4.73 16.78 -12.09
C ARG A 55 -4.45 15.28 -12.11
N ASN A 56 -5.23 14.50 -12.87
CA ASN A 56 -4.98 13.06 -13.00
C ASN A 56 -3.64 12.77 -13.70
N ALA A 57 -3.32 13.47 -14.78
CA ALA A 57 -2.04 13.32 -15.48
C ALA A 57 -0.86 13.77 -14.60
N ALA A 58 -1.01 14.91 -13.90
CA ALA A 58 0.00 15.42 -12.99
C ALA A 58 0.24 14.45 -11.81
N ALA A 59 -0.82 13.93 -11.19
CA ALA A 59 -0.74 12.95 -10.11
C ALA A 59 -0.08 11.64 -10.58
N ALA A 60 -0.42 11.15 -11.78
CA ALA A 60 0.21 9.96 -12.34
C ALA A 60 1.72 10.14 -12.54
N LYS A 61 2.14 11.27 -13.12
CA LYS A 61 3.55 11.63 -13.27
C LYS A 61 4.24 11.66 -11.90
N ARG A 62 3.63 12.34 -10.93
CA ARG A 62 4.19 12.46 -9.58
C ARG A 62 4.35 11.11 -8.88
N LEU A 63 3.36 10.22 -8.98
CA LEU A 63 3.45 8.87 -8.43
C LEU A 63 4.60 8.07 -9.05
N ARG A 64 4.88 8.21 -10.35
CA ARG A 64 6.03 7.55 -11.00
C ARG A 64 7.37 8.10 -10.52
N GLU A 65 7.47 9.42 -10.32
CA GLU A 65 8.67 10.04 -9.74
C GLU A 65 8.92 9.51 -8.34
N LEU A 66 7.88 9.40 -7.51
CA LEU A 66 7.97 8.81 -6.17
C LEU A 66 8.35 7.33 -6.20
N ASP A 67 7.83 6.52 -7.14
CA ASP A 67 8.20 5.11 -7.30
C ASP A 67 9.70 4.93 -7.53
N SER A 68 10.32 5.83 -8.31
CA SER A 68 11.76 5.82 -8.58
C SER A 68 12.64 6.17 -7.38
N GLN A 69 12.04 6.76 -6.34
CA GLN A 69 12.71 7.25 -5.13
C GLN A 69 12.45 6.34 -3.93
N ILE A 70 11.75 5.21 -4.10
CA ILE A 70 11.42 4.32 -2.99
C ILE A 70 12.72 3.85 -2.31
N ALA A 71 12.93 4.38 -1.12
CA ALA A 71 14.00 4.00 -0.22
C ALA A 71 13.43 4.09 1.20
N VAL A 72 13.26 2.96 1.85
CA VAL A 72 12.83 2.89 3.25
C VAL A 72 14.08 2.72 4.11
N SER A 73 14.46 3.77 4.83
CA SER A 73 15.57 3.72 5.78
C SER A 73 15.21 2.79 6.96
N ASP A 74 16.22 2.33 7.70
CA ASP A 74 15.95 1.55 8.93
C ASP A 74 15.21 2.38 9.99
N GLU A 75 15.47 3.69 10.02
CA GLU A 75 14.77 4.62 10.91
C GLU A 75 13.27 4.72 10.55
N ASP A 76 12.95 4.96 9.28
CA ASP A 76 11.56 5.03 8.82
C ASP A 76 10.85 3.70 9.01
N TRP A 77 11.55 2.59 8.74
CA TRP A 77 11.03 1.26 8.97
C TRP A 77 10.68 1.02 10.44
N SER A 78 11.54 1.42 11.37
CA SER A 78 11.31 1.25 12.81
C SER A 78 10.05 1.98 13.31
N LYS A 79 9.70 3.10 12.67
CA LYS A 79 8.49 3.89 12.98
C LYS A 79 7.24 3.32 12.32
N LEU A 80 7.37 2.82 11.08
CA LEU A 80 6.24 2.31 10.31
C LEU A 80 5.85 0.89 10.72
N ALA A 81 6.82 0.00 10.91
CA ALA A 81 6.58 -1.43 11.13
C ALA A 81 5.56 -1.74 12.25
N PRO A 82 5.57 -1.05 13.42
CA PRO A 82 4.57 -1.28 14.46
C PRO A 82 3.13 -0.94 14.06
N LEU A 83 2.95 -0.10 13.03
CA LEU A 83 1.65 0.35 12.53
C LEU A 83 1.13 -0.50 11.35
N LEU A 84 1.96 -1.38 10.78
CA LEU A 84 1.61 -2.17 9.60
C LEU A 84 0.75 -3.39 9.99
N VAL A 85 -0.57 -3.19 10.05
CA VAL A 85 -1.56 -4.28 10.06
C VAL A 85 -2.09 -4.45 8.64
N ASP A 86 -2.10 -5.67 8.10
CA ASP A 86 -2.21 -5.91 6.64
C ASP A 86 -3.36 -5.16 5.94
N GLN A 87 -4.58 -5.18 6.50
CA GLN A 87 -5.74 -4.52 5.91
C GLN A 87 -5.69 -2.99 6.03
N SER A 88 -5.31 -2.44 7.18
CA SER A 88 -5.20 -0.99 7.37
C SER A 88 -4.05 -0.40 6.56
N CYS A 89 -2.97 -1.16 6.37
CA CYS A 89 -1.82 -0.74 5.59
C CYS A 89 -2.16 -0.50 4.12
N LEU A 90 -2.81 -1.47 3.45
CA LEU A 90 -3.20 -1.29 2.05
C LEU A 90 -4.19 -0.14 1.86
N ALA A 91 -5.14 0.01 2.79
CA ALA A 91 -6.08 1.12 2.78
C ALA A 91 -5.35 2.47 2.93
N ALA A 92 -4.42 2.58 3.88
CA ALA A 92 -3.63 3.79 4.10
C ALA A 92 -2.72 4.12 2.90
N ILE A 93 -2.09 3.13 2.27
CA ILE A 93 -1.30 3.34 1.05
C ILE A 93 -2.20 3.84 -0.09
N SER A 94 -3.35 3.20 -0.30
CA SER A 94 -4.30 3.60 -1.33
C SER A 94 -4.82 5.02 -1.12
N GLU A 95 -5.13 5.40 0.13
CA GLU A 95 -5.55 6.76 0.46
C GLU A 95 -4.42 7.77 0.23
N THR A 96 -3.20 7.45 0.69
CA THR A 96 -2.03 8.30 0.48
C THR A 96 -1.79 8.54 -1.02
N ASN A 97 -1.88 7.51 -1.85
CA ASN A 97 -1.76 7.63 -3.31
C ASN A 97 -2.92 8.43 -3.95
N ARG A 98 -4.14 8.31 -3.41
CA ARG A 98 -5.29 9.07 -3.88
C ARG A 98 -5.11 10.57 -3.61
N ASP A 99 -4.41 10.93 -2.54
CA ASP A 99 -4.25 12.32 -2.15
C ASP A 99 -3.15 13.06 -2.91
N VAL A 100 -2.18 12.33 -3.49
CA VAL A 100 -1.08 12.91 -4.28
C VAL A 100 -1.63 13.72 -5.46
N GLY A 101 -1.28 15.01 -5.49
CA GLY A 101 -1.68 15.96 -6.54
C GLY A 101 -3.09 16.52 -6.38
N PHE A 102 -3.76 16.24 -5.25
CA PHE A 102 -5.11 16.73 -4.94
C PHE A 102 -5.16 17.37 -3.56
N ARG A 103 -4.90 16.58 -2.51
CA ARG A 103 -4.91 17.00 -1.11
C ARG A 103 -3.50 17.15 -0.55
N THR A 104 -2.56 16.35 -1.04
CA THR A 104 -1.15 16.41 -0.65
C THR A 104 -0.26 16.58 -1.88
N TYR A 105 0.88 17.24 -1.70
CA TYR A 105 1.85 17.53 -2.77
C TYR A 105 3.26 17.16 -2.29
N PRO A 106 3.53 15.88 -2.01
CA PRO A 106 4.83 15.46 -1.48
C PRO A 106 5.96 15.82 -2.46
N VAL A 107 7.04 16.42 -1.96
CA VAL A 107 8.20 16.89 -2.76
C VAL A 107 9.18 15.75 -3.07
N ASP A 108 9.18 14.70 -2.26
CA ASP A 108 9.94 13.48 -2.45
C ASP A 108 9.23 12.28 -1.79
N PHE A 109 9.89 11.12 -1.83
CA PHE A 109 9.38 9.91 -1.19
C PHE A 109 9.34 10.00 0.35
N ALA A 110 10.25 10.75 0.98
CA ALA A 110 10.24 10.93 2.43
C ALA A 110 9.02 11.72 2.89
N ASP A 111 8.63 12.77 2.17
CA ASP A 111 7.38 13.50 2.39
C ASP A 111 6.16 12.63 2.14
N TRP A 112 6.20 11.76 1.14
CA TRP A 112 5.14 10.78 0.91
C TRP A 112 5.01 9.80 2.11
N LEU A 113 6.12 9.33 2.67
CA LEU A 113 6.12 8.46 3.86
C LEU A 113 5.54 9.15 5.10
N LYS A 114 5.77 10.46 5.29
CA LYS A 114 5.13 11.23 6.38
C LYS A 114 3.61 11.24 6.24
N ASN A 115 3.10 11.36 5.01
CA ASN A 115 1.66 11.29 4.74
C ASN A 115 1.12 9.87 5.01
N LEU A 116 1.85 8.83 4.59
CA LEU A 116 1.47 7.43 4.89
C LEU A 116 1.40 7.19 6.40
N HIS A 117 2.42 7.60 7.15
CA HIS A 117 2.44 7.48 8.61
C HIS A 117 1.24 8.18 9.25
N SER A 118 0.89 9.38 8.77
CA SER A 118 -0.28 10.12 9.25
C SER A 118 -1.59 9.39 8.97
N ASN A 119 -1.72 8.72 7.82
CA ASN A 119 -2.90 7.92 7.48
C ASN A 119 -2.96 6.61 8.27
N LEU A 120 -1.82 5.96 8.54
CA LEU A 120 -1.73 4.78 9.40
C LEU A 120 -2.10 5.10 10.86
N ALA A 121 -1.70 6.26 11.38
CA ALA A 121 -1.98 6.66 12.76
C ALA A 121 -3.43 7.11 13.01
N ARG A 122 -4.23 7.29 11.96
CA ARG A 122 -5.65 7.70 12.04
C ARG A 122 -6.63 6.52 12.00
N GLY A 123 -6.17 5.35 11.55
CA GLY A 123 -6.97 4.12 11.45
C GLY A 123 -6.85 3.26 12.68
#